data_AF-A0A1Q7YH58-F1
#
_entry.id   AF-A0A1Q7YH58-F1
#
_cell.length_a   1.000
_cell.length_b   1.000
_cell.length_c   1.000
_cell.angle_alpha   90.00
_cell.angle_beta   90.00
_cell.angle_gamma   90.00
#
_symmetry.space_group_name_H-M   'P 1'
#
loop_
_entity.id
_entity.type
_entity.pdbx_description
1 polymer ?
#
loop_
_entity_poly.entity_id
_entity_poly.type
_entity_poly.pdbx_seq_one_letter_code
_entity_poly.pdbx_strand_id
1 'polypeptide(L)'
;MKLSEYSELVEPADDDLLYIVRPSSPPGNKVTVEHLVDARVLSMASATALPSTLVRRTGDGDIEATSVMLSDSLVLGGATLYSNGIGVIEQREAANPQEYRLYYSSIDPSNYQRCALRASASAVSLVAESAGTGASDIDIILQSHGNGSVRVPNGTAAKPGVEFLGGCGIYTEGPGNTVTISIGGARVHQFGGENYYFLNDNAHIHLGAGYDSGLARAAAKLIGVTDGDVGGGGFEFIEMGADFAAPSANKARLYCRDNGSGKTQIVVRFPTGAIQVITTEP
;
A
#
# COMPACT_ATOMS: atom_id res chain seq x y z
N MET A 1 16.82 -58.47 61.59
CA MET A 1 15.47 -58.99 61.90
C MET A 1 14.54 -57.80 62.03
N LYS A 2 13.46 -57.81 61.22
CA LYS A 2 12.23 -57.01 61.29
C LYS A 2 12.31 -55.49 61.10
N LEU A 3 11.99 -55.08 59.86
CA LEU A 3 11.00 -54.03 59.62
C LEU A 3 9.72 -54.38 60.38
N SER A 4 9.43 -53.67 61.47
CA SER A 4 8.07 -53.54 62.00
C SER A 4 8.05 -52.40 63.02
N GLU A 5 7.12 -51.49 62.80
CA GLU A 5 6.47 -50.58 63.77
C GLU A 5 6.89 -49.09 63.70
N TYR A 6 5.85 -48.25 63.61
CA TYR A 6 5.77 -46.79 63.37
C TYR A 6 5.87 -46.39 61.88
N SER A 7 4.79 -46.04 61.18
CA SER A 7 3.66 -45.19 61.55
C SER A 7 2.47 -45.48 60.62
N GLU A 8 1.24 -45.32 61.13
CA GLU A 8 0.02 -45.30 60.31
C GLU A 8 0.12 -44.18 59.27
N LEU A 9 0.39 -44.56 58.02
CA LEU A 9 0.04 -43.75 56.86
C LEU A 9 -1.45 -44.00 56.61
N VAL A 10 -2.28 -43.06 57.04
CA VAL A 10 -3.63 -42.92 56.51
C VAL A 10 -3.45 -42.61 55.02
N GLU A 11 -3.74 -43.58 54.16
CA GLU A 11 -3.79 -43.33 52.71
C GLU A 11 -4.94 -42.35 52.43
N PRO A 12 -4.68 -41.17 51.85
CA PRO A 12 -5.74 -40.38 51.28
C PRO A 12 -6.09 -41.00 49.93
N ALA A 13 -7.35 -41.42 49.79
CA ALA A 13 -7.96 -41.68 48.51
C ALA A 13 -8.09 -40.34 47.78
N ASP A 14 -7.13 -39.99 46.92
CA ASP A 14 -7.31 -39.17 45.72
C ASP A 14 -5.97 -39.07 44.96
N ASP A 15 -6.02 -39.43 43.68
CA ASP A 15 -4.90 -39.43 42.73
C ASP A 15 -4.46 -38.00 42.38
N ASP A 16 -3.52 -37.39 43.11
CA ASP A 16 -2.60 -36.35 42.59
C ASP A 16 -1.58 -35.85 43.64
N LEU A 17 -0.54 -36.65 43.95
CA LEU A 17 0.56 -36.20 44.81
C LEU A 17 1.90 -36.20 44.08
N LEU A 18 2.35 -35.00 43.69
CA LEU A 18 3.72 -34.75 43.20
C LEU A 18 4.67 -34.46 44.39
N TYR A 19 5.72 -35.28 44.51
CA TYR A 19 6.80 -35.09 45.49
C TYR A 19 7.90 -34.18 44.94
N ILE A 20 8.28 -33.13 45.68
CA ILE A 20 9.50 -32.36 45.39
C ILE A 20 10.59 -32.80 46.37
N VAL A 21 11.62 -33.46 45.84
CA VAL A 21 12.86 -33.76 46.57
C VAL A 21 13.81 -32.58 46.40
N ARG A 22 14.21 -31.93 47.50
CA ARG A 22 15.36 -31.01 47.51
C ARG A 22 16.57 -31.76 48.07
N PRO A 23 17.76 -31.64 47.45
CA PRO A 23 18.97 -32.11 48.10
C PRO A 23 19.37 -31.10 49.17
N SER A 24 19.24 -31.45 50.44
CA SER A 24 19.94 -30.76 51.52
C SER A 24 21.33 -31.36 51.68
N SER A 25 22.38 -30.55 51.62
CA SER A 25 23.66 -30.93 52.24
C SER A 25 23.61 -30.59 53.74
N PRO A 26 24.28 -31.31 54.67
CA PRO A 26 24.61 -32.75 54.80
C PRO A 26 23.67 -33.44 55.87
N PRO A 27 23.86 -34.72 56.24
CA PRO A 27 22.76 -35.67 56.49
C PRO A 27 22.15 -35.60 57.90
N GLY A 28 20.84 -35.42 57.98
CA GLY A 28 20.12 -35.52 59.27
C GLY A 28 18.69 -34.98 59.20
N ASN A 29 17.77 -35.81 58.70
CA ASN A 29 16.31 -35.73 58.74
C ASN A 29 15.66 -34.60 59.57
N LYS A 30 14.84 -33.78 58.89
CA LYS A 30 13.43 -33.49 59.23
C LYS A 30 12.77 -32.77 58.05
N VAL A 31 11.75 -33.39 57.45
CA VAL A 31 10.85 -32.78 56.46
C VAL A 31 9.59 -32.38 57.19
N THR A 32 9.35 -31.07 57.33
CA THR A 32 8.10 -30.54 57.87
C THR A 32 7.15 -30.32 56.70
N VAL A 33 6.02 -31.03 56.69
CA VAL A 33 4.96 -30.87 55.68
C VAL A 33 3.98 -29.82 56.21
N GLU A 34 3.97 -28.63 55.62
CA GLU A 34 2.92 -27.63 55.85
C GLU A 34 1.97 -27.59 54.66
N HIS A 35 0.67 -27.70 54.97
CA HIS A 35 -0.45 -27.61 54.04
C HIS A 35 -0.49 -26.22 53.37
N LEU A 36 -0.18 -26.18 52.07
CA LEU A 36 -0.48 -25.03 51.21
C LEU A 36 -1.34 -25.51 50.05
N VAL A 37 -2.64 -25.39 50.26
CA VAL A 37 -3.67 -25.52 49.21
C VAL A 37 -3.64 -24.20 48.44
N ASP A 38 -3.27 -24.27 47.16
CA ASP A 38 -3.27 -23.17 46.19
C ASP A 38 -2.31 -21.98 46.39
N ALA A 39 -1.03 -22.20 46.06
CA ALA A 39 -0.18 -21.29 45.27
C ALA A 39 1.20 -21.94 45.06
N ARG A 40 1.48 -22.49 43.86
CA ARG A 40 2.81 -23.03 43.55
C ARG A 40 3.73 -21.92 43.04
N VAL A 41 4.38 -21.23 43.96
CA VAL A 41 5.53 -20.35 43.67
C VAL A 41 6.78 -21.23 43.62
N LEU A 42 7.32 -21.50 42.43
CA LEU A 42 8.66 -22.06 42.30
C LEU A 42 9.67 -20.91 42.40
N SER A 43 10.02 -20.52 43.63
CA SER A 43 11.16 -19.64 43.87
C SER A 43 12.44 -20.48 43.93
N MET A 44 13.30 -20.35 42.92
CA MET A 44 14.66 -20.86 42.97
C MET A 44 15.58 -19.68 43.25
N ALA A 45 16.10 -19.60 44.48
CA ALA A 45 17.12 -18.63 44.82
C ALA A 45 18.44 -19.03 44.14
N SER A 46 18.82 -18.29 43.10
CA SER A 46 20.17 -18.32 42.52
C SER A 46 20.67 -16.87 42.45
N ALA A 47 21.93 -16.65 42.82
CA ALA A 47 22.56 -15.33 42.98
C ALA A 47 22.70 -14.52 41.67
N THR A 48 22.32 -15.11 40.54
CA THR A 48 22.24 -14.47 39.23
C THR A 48 20.81 -14.64 38.72
N ALA A 49 20.12 -13.52 38.49
CA ALA A 49 18.73 -13.44 38.07
C ALA A 49 18.41 -14.40 36.92
N LEU A 50 17.85 -15.57 37.24
CA LEU A 50 17.20 -16.42 36.26
C LEU A 50 15.71 -16.05 36.25
N PRO A 51 15.09 -15.85 35.08
CA PRO A 51 13.67 -15.52 35.00
C PRO A 51 12.84 -16.63 35.64
N SER A 52 12.07 -16.30 36.67
CA SER A 52 11.09 -17.21 37.27
C SER A 52 9.77 -17.10 36.51
N THR A 53 9.41 -18.12 35.73
CA THR A 53 8.11 -18.17 35.04
C THR A 53 7.07 -18.80 35.97
N LEU A 54 6.07 -18.02 36.38
CA LEU A 54 4.89 -18.54 37.07
C LEU A 54 3.97 -19.17 36.01
N VAL A 55 3.82 -20.49 36.05
CA VAL A 55 2.92 -21.26 35.17
C VAL A 55 1.80 -21.82 36.03
N ARG A 56 0.56 -21.43 35.78
CA ARG A 56 -0.63 -22.09 36.34
C ARG A 56 -1.27 -22.92 35.24
N ARG A 57 -1.53 -24.20 35.50
CA ARG A 57 -2.41 -25.03 34.68
C ARG A 57 -3.83 -24.87 35.20
N THR A 58 -4.79 -24.62 34.31
CA THR A 58 -6.21 -24.74 34.62
C THR A 58 -6.66 -26.19 34.48
N GLY A 59 -7.81 -26.53 35.07
CA GLY A 59 -8.35 -27.90 35.10
C GLY A 59 -8.61 -28.52 33.71
N ASP A 60 -8.67 -27.70 32.67
CA ASP A 60 -8.93 -28.13 31.28
C ASP A 60 -7.65 -28.36 30.47
N GLY A 61 -6.47 -28.26 31.10
CA GLY A 61 -5.17 -28.50 30.47
C GLY A 61 -4.50 -27.26 29.87
N ASP A 62 -5.20 -26.13 29.87
CA ASP A 62 -4.67 -24.84 29.43
C ASP A 62 -3.72 -24.24 30.46
N ILE A 63 -2.75 -23.45 29.98
CA ILE A 63 -1.84 -22.68 30.83
C ILE A 63 -2.30 -21.23 30.81
N GLU A 64 -2.75 -20.73 31.96
CA GLU A 64 -3.09 -19.31 32.12
C GLU A 64 -1.96 -18.58 32.85
N ALA A 65 -1.36 -17.60 32.18
CA ALA A 65 -0.37 -16.71 32.76
C ALA A 65 -0.75 -15.26 32.45
N THR A 66 -0.89 -14.43 33.49
CA THR A 66 -1.16 -13.00 33.34
C THR A 66 0.03 -12.25 32.71
N SER A 67 1.23 -12.79 32.87
CA SER A 67 2.45 -12.31 32.22
C SER A 67 3.42 -13.47 32.05
N VAL A 68 3.97 -13.63 30.84
CA VAL A 68 5.06 -14.58 30.56
C VAL A 68 6.33 -13.78 30.33
N MET A 69 7.31 -13.93 31.22
CA MET A 69 8.63 -13.31 31.05
C MET A 69 9.58 -14.34 30.47
N LEU A 70 10.13 -14.05 29.29
CA LEU A 70 11.09 -14.89 28.58
C LEU A 70 12.35 -14.08 28.36
N SER A 71 13.52 -14.71 28.51
CA SER A 71 14.80 -14.03 28.34
C SER A 71 15.22 -13.88 26.89
N ASP A 72 14.79 -14.77 26.00
CA ASP A 72 15.23 -14.81 24.59
C ASP A 72 14.07 -14.93 23.59
N SER A 73 13.30 -16.02 23.64
CA SER A 73 12.30 -16.33 22.63
C SER A 73 11.04 -17.04 23.13
N LEU A 74 9.96 -16.90 22.36
CA LEU A 74 8.70 -17.64 22.50
C LEU A 74 8.50 -18.54 21.27
N VAL A 75 8.41 -19.85 21.49
CA VAL A 75 8.21 -20.85 20.43
C VAL A 75 6.74 -21.27 20.38
N LEU A 76 6.09 -21.09 19.23
CA LEU A 76 4.68 -21.36 18.99
C LEU A 76 4.51 -22.30 17.78
N GLY A 77 4.48 -23.62 18.03
CA GLY A 77 4.02 -24.61 17.03
C GLY A 77 4.70 -24.54 15.66
N GLY A 78 5.96 -24.09 15.58
CA GLY A 78 6.72 -23.90 14.33
C GLY A 78 7.04 -22.44 13.96
N ALA A 79 6.63 -21.47 14.77
CA ALA A 79 7.04 -20.07 14.67
C ALA A 79 7.72 -19.60 15.96
N THR A 80 8.91 -19.03 15.88
CA THR A 80 9.63 -18.45 17.03
C THR A 80 9.67 -16.93 16.93
N LEU A 81 9.27 -16.28 18.02
CA LEU A 81 9.43 -14.85 18.24
C LEU A 81 10.68 -14.62 19.08
N TYR A 82 11.60 -13.79 18.61
CA TYR A 82 12.82 -13.39 19.30
C TYR A 82 12.71 -11.93 19.74
N SER A 83 13.31 -11.61 20.88
CA SER A 83 13.70 -10.23 21.15
C SER A 83 14.95 -9.87 20.33
N ASN A 84 15.01 -8.65 19.77
CA ASN A 84 16.21 -8.14 19.10
C ASN A 84 16.55 -6.71 19.58
N GLY A 85 16.87 -6.60 20.87
CA GLY A 85 17.06 -5.31 21.54
C GLY A 85 15.76 -4.72 22.10
N ILE A 86 15.85 -3.48 22.58
CA ILE A 86 14.74 -2.81 23.27
C ILE A 86 13.64 -2.43 22.28
N GLY A 87 12.42 -2.92 22.50
CA GLY A 87 11.23 -2.55 21.71
C GLY A 87 11.13 -3.23 20.34
N VAL A 88 11.96 -4.24 20.08
CA VAL A 88 11.98 -4.97 18.81
C VAL A 88 11.67 -6.45 19.04
N ILE A 89 10.64 -6.94 18.36
CA ILE A 89 10.28 -8.35 18.29
C ILE A 89 10.44 -8.79 16.84
N GLU A 90 11.07 -9.94 16.63
CA GLU A 90 11.29 -10.51 15.30
C GLU A 90 10.70 -11.92 15.21
N GLN A 91 9.92 -12.18 14.17
CA GLN A 91 9.61 -13.53 13.73
C GLN A 91 10.74 -13.99 12.81
N ARG A 92 11.40 -15.11 13.14
CA ARG A 92 12.48 -15.68 12.31
C ARG A 92 12.50 -17.20 12.40
N GLU A 93 12.34 -17.87 11.28
CA GLU A 93 12.38 -19.33 11.12
C GLU A 93 13.02 -19.72 9.78
N ALA A 94 14.22 -20.33 9.84
CA ALA A 94 14.95 -20.96 8.74
C ALA A 94 14.83 -20.27 7.36
N ALA A 95 14.88 -21.04 6.27
CA ALA A 95 14.91 -20.53 4.89
C ALA A 95 13.51 -20.34 4.24
N ASN A 96 12.43 -20.66 4.96
CA ASN A 96 11.08 -20.60 4.42
C ASN A 96 10.53 -19.17 4.44
N PRO A 97 9.71 -18.76 3.46
CA PRO A 97 8.99 -17.50 3.52
C PRO A 97 8.15 -17.41 4.78
N GLN A 98 8.25 -16.28 5.47
CA GLN A 98 7.51 -16.03 6.70
C GLN A 98 6.38 -15.04 6.45
N GLU A 99 5.29 -15.25 7.18
CA GLU A 99 4.06 -14.50 7.01
C GLU A 99 3.43 -14.20 8.38
N TYR A 100 2.96 -12.96 8.53
CA TYR A 100 2.09 -12.55 9.61
C TYR A 100 0.67 -12.38 9.08
N ARG A 101 -0.31 -12.99 9.75
CA ARG A 101 -1.73 -12.95 9.38
C ARG A 101 -2.55 -12.36 10.51
N LEU A 102 -3.30 -11.31 10.19
CA LEU A 102 -4.31 -10.74 11.07
C LEU A 102 -5.68 -11.06 10.52
N TYR A 103 -6.39 -11.96 11.20
CA TYR A 103 -7.73 -12.36 10.81
C TYR A 103 -8.76 -11.36 11.35
N TYR A 104 -9.64 -10.89 10.47
CA TYR A 104 -10.91 -10.31 10.90
C TYR A 104 -11.86 -11.41 11.37
N SER A 105 -11.98 -12.47 10.56
CA SER A 105 -12.75 -13.66 10.89
C SER A 105 -12.07 -14.92 10.34
N SER A 106 -12.18 -16.03 11.08
CA SER A 106 -11.77 -17.36 10.64
C SER A 106 -12.66 -18.39 11.31
N ILE A 107 -13.28 -19.24 10.50
CA ILE A 107 -13.98 -20.44 10.97
C ILE A 107 -13.09 -21.66 10.72
N ASP A 108 -12.52 -21.72 9.53
CA ASP A 108 -11.64 -22.79 9.08
C ASP A 108 -10.68 -22.27 7.98
N PRO A 109 -9.72 -23.08 7.51
CA PRO A 109 -8.78 -22.65 6.46
C PRO A 109 -9.43 -22.29 5.11
N SER A 110 -10.67 -22.70 4.87
CA SER A 110 -11.42 -22.45 3.63
C SER A 110 -12.43 -21.31 3.76
N ASN A 111 -12.64 -20.77 4.97
CA ASN A 111 -13.57 -19.68 5.24
C ASN A 111 -12.97 -18.65 6.21
N TYR A 112 -12.47 -17.55 5.64
CA TYR A 112 -11.80 -16.50 6.39
C TYR A 112 -11.83 -15.15 5.67
N GLN A 113 -11.53 -14.09 6.43
CA GLN A 113 -11.16 -12.77 5.92
C GLN A 113 -9.98 -12.23 6.75
N ARG A 114 -8.90 -11.79 6.10
CA ARG A 114 -7.66 -11.38 6.79
C ARG A 114 -6.83 -10.35 6.02
N CYS A 115 -5.91 -9.73 6.75
CA CYS A 115 -4.76 -9.02 6.21
C CYS A 115 -3.50 -9.87 6.40
N ALA A 116 -2.64 -9.95 5.38
CA ALA A 116 -1.37 -10.66 5.44
C ALA A 116 -0.19 -9.74 5.10
N LEU A 117 0.88 -9.83 5.88
CA LEU A 117 2.19 -9.24 5.59
C LEU A 117 3.17 -10.38 5.31
N ARG A 118 3.75 -10.39 4.11
CA ARG A 118 4.63 -11.47 3.63
C ARG A 118 5.95 -10.90 3.12
N ALA A 119 7.03 -11.64 3.33
CA ALA A 119 8.31 -11.39 2.69
C ALA A 119 8.66 -12.55 1.74
N SER A 120 9.18 -12.22 0.57
CA SER A 120 9.79 -13.16 -0.37
C SER A 120 11.22 -12.73 -0.69
N ALA A 121 11.92 -13.48 -1.53
CA ALA A 121 13.26 -13.11 -1.97
C ALA A 121 13.31 -11.78 -2.76
N SER A 122 12.19 -11.33 -3.33
CA SER A 122 12.15 -10.17 -4.23
C SER A 122 11.12 -9.10 -3.87
N ALA A 123 10.25 -9.33 -2.89
CA ALA A 123 9.21 -8.37 -2.52
C ALA A 123 8.74 -8.52 -1.06
N VAL A 124 8.18 -7.44 -0.53
CA VAL A 124 7.33 -7.45 0.67
C VAL A 124 5.93 -7.09 0.22
N SER A 125 4.93 -7.89 0.59
CA SER A 125 3.54 -7.66 0.19
C SER A 125 2.62 -7.45 1.39
N LEU A 126 1.72 -6.48 1.26
CA LEU A 126 0.57 -6.25 2.12
C LEU A 126 -0.67 -6.63 1.31
N VAL A 127 -1.41 -7.65 1.78
CA VAL A 127 -2.49 -8.26 0.99
C VAL A 127 -3.74 -8.43 1.83
N ALA A 128 -4.88 -8.07 1.26
CA ALA A 128 -6.19 -8.43 1.80
C ALA A 128 -6.66 -9.72 1.15
N GLU A 129 -7.12 -10.68 1.95
CA GLU A 129 -7.48 -12.00 1.49
C GLU A 129 -8.79 -12.47 2.11
N SER A 130 -9.54 -13.24 1.33
CA SER A 130 -10.73 -13.95 1.78
C SER A 130 -10.85 -15.32 1.11
N ALA A 131 -11.61 -16.20 1.76
CA ALA A 131 -12.06 -17.46 1.19
C ALA A 131 -13.47 -17.79 1.70
N GLY A 132 -14.19 -18.65 0.99
CA GLY A 132 -15.52 -19.11 1.39
C GLY A 132 -16.55 -17.98 1.33
N THR A 133 -17.11 -17.61 2.49
CA THR A 133 -18.15 -16.57 2.60
C THR A 133 -17.58 -15.16 2.86
N GLY A 134 -16.26 -15.00 2.88
CA GLY A 134 -15.64 -13.68 3.02
C GLY A 134 -15.92 -12.76 1.83
N ALA A 135 -15.81 -11.45 2.03
CA ALA A 135 -16.02 -10.47 0.96
C ALA A 135 -14.97 -10.60 -0.15
N SER A 136 -15.38 -10.46 -1.42
CA SER A 136 -14.47 -10.53 -2.57
C SER A 136 -13.67 -9.24 -2.78
N ASP A 137 -14.28 -8.10 -2.47
CA ASP A 137 -13.69 -6.78 -2.69
C ASP A 137 -13.25 -6.20 -1.33
N ILE A 138 -11.96 -6.26 -1.06
CA ILE A 138 -11.38 -5.79 0.21
C ILE A 138 -10.29 -4.76 -0.10
N ASP A 139 -10.51 -3.52 0.35
CA ASP A 139 -9.56 -2.43 0.15
C ASP A 139 -8.34 -2.53 1.07
N ILE A 140 -7.19 -2.06 0.56
CA ILE A 140 -6.04 -1.71 1.39
C ILE A 140 -6.04 -0.20 1.60
N ILE A 141 -6.38 0.23 2.81
CA ILE A 141 -6.46 1.66 3.17
C ILE A 141 -5.14 2.09 3.82
N LEU A 142 -4.38 2.93 3.13
CA LEU A 142 -3.18 3.59 3.66
C LEU A 142 -3.52 5.03 4.03
N GLN A 143 -3.85 5.26 5.30
CA GLN A 143 -4.26 6.57 5.81
C GLN A 143 -3.27 7.09 6.85
N SER A 144 -2.70 8.27 6.60
CA SER A 144 -1.95 9.02 7.60
C SER A 144 -2.89 9.79 8.54
N HIS A 145 -2.45 10.00 9.78
CA HIS A 145 -3.18 10.84 10.74
C HIS A 145 -2.67 12.28 10.71
N GLY A 146 -3.56 13.25 10.95
CA GLY A 146 -3.24 14.69 10.99
C GLY A 146 -2.59 15.18 9.70
N ASN A 147 -1.48 15.92 9.83
CA ASN A 147 -0.70 16.43 8.69
C ASN A 147 0.29 15.40 8.11
N GLY A 148 0.20 14.12 8.51
CA GLY A 148 1.04 13.07 7.95
C GLY A 148 0.72 12.79 6.48
N SER A 149 1.64 12.14 5.78
CA SER A 149 1.44 11.73 4.39
C SER A 149 1.90 10.29 4.16
N VAL A 150 1.28 9.60 3.20
CA VAL A 150 1.84 8.38 2.61
C VAL A 150 2.99 8.81 1.70
N ARG A 151 4.22 8.46 2.10
CA ARG A 151 5.42 8.83 1.36
C ARG A 151 5.91 7.64 0.56
N VAL A 152 6.08 7.86 -0.73
CA VAL A 152 6.70 6.92 -1.66
C VAL A 152 8.04 7.48 -2.11
N PRO A 153 9.06 6.64 -2.35
CA PRO A 153 10.35 7.11 -2.83
C PRO A 153 10.22 7.78 -4.20
N ASN A 154 11.16 8.69 -4.51
CA ASN A 154 11.27 9.23 -5.87
C ASN A 154 11.55 8.08 -6.85
N GLY A 155 10.90 8.12 -8.01
CA GLY A 155 11.11 7.18 -9.10
C GLY A 155 11.62 7.86 -10.36
N THR A 156 11.94 7.07 -11.37
CA THR A 156 12.17 7.52 -12.74
C THR A 156 11.09 6.96 -13.66
N ALA A 157 11.03 7.41 -14.91
CA ALA A 157 10.12 6.83 -15.89
C ALA A 157 10.28 5.30 -16.05
N ALA A 158 11.52 4.79 -15.91
CA ALA A 158 11.80 3.36 -16.00
C ALA A 158 11.56 2.60 -14.68
N LYS A 159 11.49 3.31 -13.54
CA LYS A 159 11.25 2.75 -12.20
C LYS A 159 10.43 3.72 -11.36
N PRO A 160 9.09 3.75 -11.54
CA PRO A 160 8.24 4.69 -10.82
C PRO A 160 8.25 4.48 -9.31
N GLY A 161 7.92 5.53 -8.55
CA GLY A 161 7.77 5.43 -7.08
C GLY A 161 6.50 4.67 -6.69
N VAL A 162 5.47 4.75 -7.53
CA VAL A 162 4.28 3.87 -7.52
C VAL A 162 4.19 3.23 -8.89
N GLU A 163 4.32 1.91 -8.96
CA GLU A 163 4.20 1.13 -10.18
C GLU A 163 2.83 0.46 -10.26
N PHE A 164 2.20 0.55 -11.43
CA PHE A 164 1.05 -0.25 -11.81
C PHE A 164 1.52 -1.39 -12.72
N LEU A 165 0.89 -2.55 -12.60
CA LEU A 165 1.23 -3.71 -13.43
C LEU A 165 1.13 -3.36 -14.92
N GLY A 166 2.17 -3.71 -15.68
CA GLY A 166 2.27 -3.36 -17.10
C GLY A 166 3.19 -2.16 -17.41
N GLY A 167 3.93 -1.65 -16.43
CA GLY A 167 5.03 -0.69 -16.65
C GLY A 167 4.59 0.78 -16.68
N CYS A 168 3.44 1.11 -16.11
CA CYS A 168 2.97 2.49 -15.91
C CYS A 168 3.07 2.87 -14.42
N GLY A 169 3.02 4.17 -14.09
CA GLY A 169 3.23 4.59 -12.71
C GLY A 169 3.31 6.09 -12.45
N ILE A 170 3.50 6.44 -11.18
CA ILE A 170 3.68 7.81 -10.71
C ILE A 170 5.13 8.01 -10.28
N TYR A 171 5.77 9.05 -10.80
CA TYR A 171 7.16 9.40 -10.47
C TYR A 171 7.38 10.91 -10.51
N THR A 172 8.50 11.33 -9.95
CA THR A 172 8.97 12.71 -9.96
C THR A 172 10.30 12.77 -10.69
N GLU A 173 10.44 13.63 -11.70
CA GLU A 173 11.73 13.85 -12.36
C GLU A 173 12.31 15.21 -11.98
N GLY A 174 13.57 15.21 -11.54
CA GLY A 174 14.35 16.42 -11.25
C GLY A 174 13.94 17.20 -9.99
N PRO A 175 14.65 18.29 -9.67
CA PRO A 175 14.53 19.06 -8.42
C PRO A 175 13.26 19.94 -8.31
N GLY A 176 12.25 19.74 -9.18
CA GLY A 176 11.09 20.62 -9.33
C GLY A 176 9.74 20.10 -8.83
N ASN A 177 9.66 18.91 -8.21
CA ASN A 177 8.41 18.29 -7.72
C ASN A 177 7.24 18.31 -8.73
N THR A 178 7.52 18.07 -10.01
CA THR A 178 6.47 17.75 -10.98
C THR A 178 5.99 16.33 -10.73
N VAL A 179 4.69 16.14 -10.49
CA VAL A 179 4.07 14.81 -10.48
C VAL A 179 3.81 14.40 -11.93
N THR A 180 4.62 13.48 -12.45
CA THR A 180 4.40 12.90 -13.77
C THR A 180 3.59 11.61 -13.61
N ILE A 181 2.40 11.58 -14.23
CA ILE A 181 1.59 10.37 -14.35
C ILE A 181 1.98 9.72 -15.68
N SER A 182 2.72 8.61 -15.66
CA SER A 182 2.98 7.79 -16.86
C SER A 182 1.82 6.82 -17.04
N ILE A 183 1.06 6.99 -18.11
CA ILE A 183 -0.01 6.08 -18.53
C ILE A 183 0.48 5.36 -19.79
N GLY A 184 0.81 4.07 -19.68
CA GLY A 184 1.29 3.25 -20.80
C GLY A 184 0.14 2.79 -21.72
N GLY A 185 0.36 2.79 -23.04
CA GLY A 185 -0.58 2.32 -24.06
C GLY A 185 -0.75 3.28 -25.25
N ALA A 186 -1.43 2.85 -26.32
CA ALA A 186 -1.56 3.58 -27.60
C ALA A 186 -2.42 4.87 -27.57
N ARG A 187 -2.87 5.34 -26.40
CA ARG A 187 -3.72 6.54 -26.22
C ARG A 187 -3.39 7.20 -24.89
N VAL A 188 -3.11 8.51 -24.91
CA VAL A 188 -2.10 9.08 -23.99
C VAL A 188 -2.65 9.98 -22.87
N HIS A 189 -3.90 10.47 -22.86
CA HIS A 189 -4.53 11.12 -21.69
C HIS A 189 -6.03 11.36 -22.00
N GLN A 190 -6.97 10.78 -21.24
CA GLN A 190 -8.41 11.06 -21.34
C GLN A 190 -8.98 11.28 -19.93
N PHE A 191 -9.17 12.53 -19.51
CA PHE A 191 -9.96 12.86 -18.33
C PHE A 191 -11.41 13.01 -18.78
N GLY A 192 -12.26 12.02 -18.46
CA GLY A 192 -13.67 12.02 -18.87
C GLY A 192 -14.47 13.12 -18.17
N GLY A 193 -15.36 13.78 -18.92
CA GLY A 193 -16.21 14.88 -18.45
C GLY A 193 -15.91 16.21 -19.15
N GLU A 194 -16.94 17.01 -19.36
CA GLU A 194 -16.91 18.24 -20.17
C GLU A 194 -15.97 19.32 -19.57
N ASN A 195 -14.79 19.56 -20.19
CA ASN A 195 -13.77 20.61 -19.95
C ASN A 195 -12.76 20.32 -18.78
N TYR A 196 -11.46 20.70 -18.75
CA TYR A 196 -10.68 21.85 -19.28
C TYR A 196 -9.14 21.57 -19.29
N TYR A 197 -8.36 22.50 -19.88
CA TYR A 197 -6.91 22.52 -20.15
C TYR A 197 -6.04 23.18 -19.03
N PHE A 198 -4.81 22.71 -18.80
CA PHE A 198 -3.81 23.44 -18.00
C PHE A 198 -2.69 23.99 -18.88
N LEU A 199 -2.70 25.30 -19.14
CA LEU A 199 -1.50 26.04 -19.53
C LEU A 199 -1.04 26.82 -18.28
N ASN A 200 0.07 26.42 -17.66
CA ASN A 200 0.87 27.37 -16.87
C ASN A 200 1.79 28.16 -17.81
N ASP A 201 2.50 29.17 -17.29
CA ASP A 201 3.48 29.90 -18.09
C ASP A 201 4.54 28.91 -18.63
N ASN A 202 4.74 28.95 -19.95
CA ASN A 202 5.64 28.09 -20.74
C ASN A 202 5.19 26.62 -20.97
N ALA A 203 3.93 26.23 -20.75
CA ALA A 203 3.45 24.91 -21.16
C ALA A 203 3.01 24.87 -22.62
N HIS A 204 3.31 23.74 -23.29
CA HIS A 204 2.93 23.43 -24.65
C HIS A 204 2.01 22.20 -24.66
N ILE A 205 1.08 22.15 -25.61
CA ILE A 205 0.28 20.95 -25.89
C ILE A 205 0.88 20.27 -27.10
N HIS A 206 1.62 19.17 -26.88
CA HIS A 206 2.22 18.39 -27.97
C HIS A 206 1.29 17.28 -28.42
N LEU A 207 1.04 17.23 -29.73
CA LEU A 207 0.32 16.15 -30.38
C LEU A 207 1.25 15.54 -31.43
N GLY A 208 1.86 14.38 -31.13
CA GLY A 208 2.78 13.72 -32.06
C GLY A 208 3.89 12.91 -31.39
N ALA A 209 4.69 12.22 -32.20
CA ALA A 209 5.86 11.46 -31.76
C ALA A 209 7.12 12.34 -31.92
N GLY A 210 7.16 13.43 -31.15
CA GLY A 210 8.14 14.51 -31.30
C GLY A 210 7.51 15.88 -31.03
N TYR A 211 8.28 16.96 -31.25
CA TYR A 211 7.73 18.30 -31.39
C TYR A 211 7.16 18.42 -32.81
N ASP A 212 5.90 17.98 -33.00
CA ASP A 212 5.24 18.03 -34.32
C ASP A 212 4.23 19.19 -34.42
N SER A 213 3.51 19.50 -33.34
CA SER A 213 2.56 20.61 -33.27
C SER A 213 2.38 21.09 -31.84
N GLY A 214 2.28 22.42 -31.65
CA GLY A 214 2.13 23.04 -30.34
C GLY A 214 1.18 24.24 -30.34
N LEU A 215 0.29 24.30 -29.34
CA LEU A 215 -0.43 25.52 -28.96
C LEU A 215 0.17 26.07 -27.67
N ALA A 216 0.61 27.33 -27.70
CA ALA A 216 1.28 27.99 -26.58
C ALA A 216 0.69 29.40 -26.34
N ARG A 217 0.97 29.99 -25.18
CA ARG A 217 0.70 31.41 -24.94
C ARG A 217 1.84 32.25 -25.53
N ALA A 218 1.61 32.90 -26.67
CA ALA A 218 2.62 33.79 -27.25
C ALA A 218 2.78 35.09 -26.45
N ALA A 219 1.66 35.64 -25.95
CA ALA A 219 1.60 36.82 -25.09
C ALA A 219 0.26 36.84 -24.34
N ALA A 220 0.01 37.86 -23.50
CA ALA A 220 -1.30 38.01 -22.87
C ALA A 220 -2.39 38.12 -23.95
N LYS A 221 -3.40 37.23 -23.89
CA LYS A 221 -4.52 37.14 -24.85
C LYS A 221 -4.14 36.66 -26.26
N LEU A 222 -2.90 36.21 -26.50
CA LEU A 222 -2.46 35.69 -27.80
C LEU A 222 -2.18 34.18 -27.72
N ILE A 223 -2.73 33.44 -28.67
CA ILE A 223 -2.40 32.04 -28.92
C ILE A 223 -1.26 32.00 -29.94
N GLY A 224 -0.17 31.33 -29.59
CA GLY A 224 0.92 30.97 -30.49
C GLY A 224 0.71 29.57 -31.04
N VAL A 225 1.01 29.40 -32.33
CA VAL A 225 1.06 28.10 -32.99
C VAL A 225 2.53 27.82 -33.30
N THR A 226 3.04 26.70 -32.81
CA THR A 226 4.45 26.28 -32.90
C THR A 226 4.54 24.88 -33.46
N ASP A 227 5.73 24.43 -33.82
CA ASP A 227 6.00 23.01 -34.04
C ASP A 227 6.07 22.22 -32.72
N GLY A 228 5.87 22.86 -31.56
CA GLY A 228 6.06 22.24 -30.25
C GLY A 228 7.41 22.60 -29.61
N ASP A 229 8.33 23.22 -30.34
CA ASP A 229 9.61 23.73 -29.80
C ASP A 229 9.77 25.22 -30.15
N VAL A 230 10.94 25.61 -30.69
CA VAL A 230 11.26 26.98 -31.08
C VAL A 230 10.81 27.34 -32.51
N GLY A 231 10.28 26.37 -33.27
CA GLY A 231 9.83 26.58 -34.65
C GLY A 231 8.39 27.06 -34.76
N GLY A 232 8.08 27.66 -35.91
CA GLY A 232 6.72 28.13 -36.21
C GLY A 232 5.80 26.98 -36.60
N GLY A 233 4.54 27.03 -36.14
CA GLY A 233 3.48 26.13 -36.61
C GLY A 233 2.48 26.86 -37.50
N GLY A 234 1.58 26.11 -38.14
CA GLY A 234 0.57 26.65 -39.06
C GLY A 234 -0.82 26.11 -38.81
N PHE A 235 -1.83 26.77 -39.40
CA PHE A 235 -3.18 26.24 -39.51
C PHE A 235 -3.39 25.68 -40.91
N GLU A 236 -3.72 24.39 -41.00
CA GLU A 236 -4.23 23.79 -42.22
C GLU A 236 -5.76 23.82 -42.19
N PHE A 237 -6.37 24.24 -43.28
CA PHE A 237 -7.82 24.30 -43.43
C PHE A 237 -8.26 23.37 -44.55
N ILE A 238 -9.36 22.68 -44.33
CA ILE A 238 -10.08 21.92 -45.36
C ILE A 238 -11.26 22.76 -45.83
N GLU A 239 -11.57 22.71 -47.12
CA GLU A 239 -12.75 23.38 -47.68
C GLU A 239 -14.05 22.88 -47.05
N MET A 240 -14.96 23.82 -46.81
CA MET A 240 -16.28 23.51 -46.33
C MET A 240 -17.29 23.40 -47.47
N GLY A 241 -18.14 22.37 -47.42
CA GLY A 241 -19.23 22.18 -48.40
C GLY A 241 -20.37 23.20 -48.30
N ALA A 242 -20.41 24.00 -47.23
CA ALA A 242 -21.35 25.11 -47.07
C ALA A 242 -20.75 26.15 -46.10
N ASP A 243 -21.15 27.42 -46.23
CA ASP A 243 -20.74 28.46 -45.29
C ASP A 243 -21.29 28.18 -43.88
N PHE A 244 -20.44 28.32 -42.85
CA PHE A 244 -20.88 28.28 -41.45
C PHE A 244 -22.03 29.26 -41.22
N ALA A 245 -23.01 28.96 -40.35
CA ALA A 245 -24.00 29.96 -39.93
C ALA A 245 -23.36 31.28 -39.46
N ALA A 246 -24.06 32.41 -39.55
CA ALA A 246 -23.53 33.66 -39.01
C ALA A 246 -23.32 33.52 -37.48
N PRO A 247 -22.16 33.92 -36.93
CA PRO A 247 -21.94 33.88 -35.49
C PRO A 247 -22.76 34.97 -34.77
N SER A 248 -22.90 34.86 -33.44
CA SER A 248 -23.44 35.95 -32.61
C SER A 248 -22.54 37.19 -32.67
N ALA A 249 -23.04 38.35 -32.21
CA ALA A 249 -22.27 39.59 -32.11
C ALA A 249 -20.87 39.39 -31.47
N ASN A 250 -19.90 40.20 -31.91
CA ASN A 250 -18.50 40.23 -31.44
C ASN A 250 -17.71 38.93 -31.67
N LYS A 251 -18.09 38.17 -32.69
CA LYS A 251 -17.39 36.94 -33.10
C LYS A 251 -17.15 36.95 -34.60
N ALA A 252 -16.12 36.21 -35.01
CA ALA A 252 -15.80 35.94 -36.41
C ALA A 252 -15.46 34.46 -36.57
N ARG A 253 -15.64 33.93 -37.78
CA ARG A 253 -15.26 32.56 -38.14
C ARG A 253 -14.33 32.63 -39.35
N LEU A 254 -13.11 32.12 -39.22
CA LEU A 254 -12.13 31.98 -40.31
C LEU A 254 -12.19 30.53 -40.83
N TYR A 255 -12.36 30.36 -42.14
CA TYR A 255 -12.46 29.04 -42.78
C TYR A 255 -12.20 29.11 -44.29
N CYS A 256 -12.11 27.94 -44.93
CA CYS A 256 -12.01 27.81 -46.38
C CYS A 256 -13.33 27.38 -47.02
N ARG A 257 -13.64 27.87 -48.23
CA ARG A 257 -14.79 27.46 -49.05
C ARG A 257 -14.45 27.46 -50.54
N ASP A 258 -15.21 26.71 -51.33
CA ASP A 258 -15.18 26.85 -52.79
C ASP A 258 -15.86 28.17 -53.23
N ASN A 259 -15.31 28.85 -54.24
CA ASN A 259 -15.92 30.04 -54.84
C ASN A 259 -17.01 29.73 -55.88
N GLY A 260 -17.37 28.46 -56.06
CA GLY A 260 -18.31 27.99 -57.07
C GLY A 260 -17.70 27.76 -58.45
N SER A 261 -16.38 27.97 -58.59
CA SER A 261 -15.61 27.64 -59.80
C SER A 261 -14.55 26.56 -59.56
N GLY A 262 -14.60 25.89 -58.40
CA GLY A 262 -13.65 24.86 -57.99
C GLY A 262 -12.34 25.41 -57.43
N LYS A 263 -12.35 26.66 -56.95
CA LYS A 263 -11.17 27.32 -56.35
C LYS A 263 -11.40 27.61 -54.88
N THR A 264 -10.38 27.35 -54.07
CA THR A 264 -10.45 27.63 -52.63
C THR A 264 -10.38 29.13 -52.33
N GLN A 265 -11.23 29.59 -51.40
CA GLN A 265 -11.16 30.91 -50.79
C GLN A 265 -10.93 30.79 -49.30
N ILE A 266 -10.01 31.60 -48.76
CA ILE A 266 -9.94 31.86 -47.32
C ILE A 266 -10.87 33.03 -47.02
N VAL A 267 -11.81 32.81 -46.11
CA VAL A 267 -12.86 33.79 -45.81
C VAL A 267 -13.05 33.99 -44.31
N VAL A 268 -13.57 35.17 -43.96
CA VAL A 268 -14.06 35.48 -42.62
C VAL A 268 -15.55 35.78 -42.69
N ARG A 269 -16.35 35.08 -41.88
CA ARG A 269 -17.79 35.36 -41.73
C ARG A 269 -18.07 36.15 -40.46
N PHE A 270 -18.82 37.23 -40.60
CA PHE A 270 -19.21 38.16 -39.54
C PHE A 270 -20.67 37.99 -39.11
N PRO A 271 -21.09 38.59 -37.98
CA PRO A 271 -22.43 38.39 -37.41
C PRO A 271 -23.60 38.84 -38.29
N THR A 272 -23.38 39.77 -39.22
CA THR A 272 -24.40 40.22 -40.19
C THR A 272 -24.69 39.20 -41.29
N GLY A 273 -23.94 38.09 -41.32
CA GLY A 273 -23.97 37.12 -42.41
C GLY A 273 -23.07 37.48 -43.58
N ALA A 274 -22.47 38.68 -43.59
CA ALA A 274 -21.49 39.07 -44.58
C ALA A 274 -20.24 38.19 -44.51
N ILE A 275 -19.74 37.83 -45.69
CA ILE A 275 -18.51 37.05 -45.87
C ILE A 275 -17.49 37.96 -46.54
N GLN A 276 -16.34 38.11 -45.89
CA GLN A 276 -15.20 38.80 -46.46
C GLN A 276 -14.19 37.78 -46.96
N VAL A 277 -13.90 37.84 -48.26
CA VAL A 277 -12.83 37.05 -48.87
C VAL A 277 -11.51 37.71 -48.56
N ILE A 278 -10.58 36.97 -47.95
CA ILE A 278 -9.20 37.42 -47.73
C ILE A 278 -8.40 37.17 -49.01
N THR A 279 -8.49 35.96 -49.55
CA THR A 279 -7.85 35.58 -50.80
C THR A 279 -8.61 34.48 -51.51
N THR A 280 -8.39 34.37 -52.82
CA THR A 280 -8.81 33.24 -53.67
C THR A 280 -7.56 32.58 -54.21
N GLU A 281 -7.60 31.26 -54.36
CA GLU A 281 -6.59 30.51 -55.09
C GLU A 281 -6.32 31.13 -56.47
N PRO A 282 -5.05 31.34 -56.86
CA PRO A 282 -4.69 32.00 -58.12
C PRO A 282 -5.16 31.23 -59.36
#